data_AF-A0A356KK71-F1
#
_entry.id   AF-A0A356KK71-F1
#
_cell.length_a   1.000
_cell.length_b   1.000
_cell.length_c   1.000
_cell.angle_alpha   90.00
_cell.angle_beta   90.00
_cell.angle_gamma   90.00
#
_symmetry.space_group_name_H-M   'P 1'
#
loop_
_entity.id
_entity.type
_entity.pdbx_description
1 polymer ?
#
loop_
_entity_poly.entity_id
_entity_poly.type
_entity_poly.pdbx_seq_one_letter_code
_entity_poly.pdbx_strand_id
1 'polypeptide(L)'
;MTSEAIPPRLHDRLERPFDRGLRAFDRLKERLGLRGRKAPYDDLSYEFLGGEQERLRKRHYDKSLRLLWKAETHASWSSFRDASALERTLSESAERGLSAQERVERERIGGAEFKALLERSYTPREKQALVNVLSMIGHGEAYAWLVSAELLNEVQSTGGRAALTMQVFEEAKHFVVLRELIQAFECPVPRLSAWEYLLLERAFKSKGLEKFFAMNVLVEGFALSLFGALGELPGLEILRLFHLDESRHAALPQSYLREFPLTPWQRWSPARRLRRLSLLLPALPILVQVEQDLAVLGIDSLEFGGSLARKVIQTSERVGFHMAPGPARLRALLNGLFNGYAALSRPGHERRDFVAAETSRGV
;
A
#
# COMPACT_ATOMS: atom_id res chain seq x y z
N MET A 1 -45.05 19.41 -18.77
CA MET A 1 -44.25 20.61 -19.09
C MET A 1 -43.18 20.18 -20.08
N THR A 2 -43.36 20.55 -21.34
CA THR A 2 -42.42 20.30 -22.44
C THR A 2 -41.21 21.20 -22.26
N SER A 3 -40.02 20.62 -22.12
CA SER A 3 -38.75 21.36 -22.09
C SER A 3 -38.55 22.05 -23.44
N GLU A 4 -38.64 23.37 -23.46
CA GLU A 4 -38.18 24.17 -24.60
C GLU A 4 -36.67 24.01 -24.74
N ALA A 5 -36.23 23.46 -25.87
CA ALA A 5 -34.83 23.33 -26.19
C ALA A 5 -34.26 24.73 -26.51
N ILE A 6 -33.43 25.25 -25.61
CA ILE A 6 -32.72 26.51 -25.79
C ILE A 6 -31.85 26.41 -27.07
N PRO A 7 -31.97 27.32 -28.04
CA PRO A 7 -31.18 27.26 -29.26
C PRO A 7 -29.68 27.38 -28.94
N PRO A 8 -28.81 26.56 -29.59
CA PRO A 8 -27.38 26.59 -29.33
C PRO A 8 -26.83 27.99 -29.62
N ARG A 9 -25.98 28.49 -28.74
CA ARG A 9 -25.43 29.84 -28.83
C ARG A 9 -24.61 29.95 -30.12
N LEU A 10 -24.50 31.15 -30.68
CA LEU A 10 -23.73 31.42 -31.91
C LEU A 10 -22.27 30.95 -31.77
N HIS A 11 -21.72 31.04 -30.56
CA HIS A 11 -20.43 30.48 -30.16
C HIS A 11 -20.31 28.98 -30.45
N ASP A 12 -21.29 28.18 -30.01
CA ASP A 12 -21.29 26.71 -30.16
C ASP A 12 -21.31 26.28 -31.64
N ARG A 13 -21.88 27.10 -32.53
CA ARG A 13 -21.91 26.81 -33.98
C ARG A 13 -20.54 27.05 -34.64
N LEU A 14 -19.77 28.01 -34.15
CA LEU A 14 -18.45 28.37 -34.67
C LEU A 14 -17.34 27.51 -34.07
N GLU A 15 -17.47 27.10 -32.81
CA GLU A 15 -16.48 26.30 -32.09
C GLU A 15 -16.45 24.84 -32.55
N ARG A 16 -17.62 24.23 -32.81
CA ARG A 16 -17.73 22.83 -33.27
C ARG A 16 -16.80 22.44 -34.44
N PRO A 17 -16.74 23.19 -35.56
CA PRO A 17 -15.85 22.84 -36.66
C PRO A 17 -14.36 22.99 -36.27
N PHE A 18 -14.04 24.01 -35.47
CA PHE A 18 -12.68 24.23 -34.97
C PHE A 18 -12.21 23.08 -34.07
N ASP A 19 -13.06 22.68 -33.12
CA ASP A 19 -12.85 21.53 -32.23
C ASP A 19 -12.62 20.22 -33.00
N ARG A 20 -13.44 19.95 -34.02
CA ARG A 20 -13.26 18.77 -34.88
C ARG A 20 -11.93 18.82 -35.62
N GLY A 21 -11.54 19.99 -36.12
CA GLY A 21 -10.27 20.22 -36.80
C GLY A 21 -9.06 19.94 -35.90
N LEU A 22 -9.04 20.54 -34.70
CA LEU A 22 -7.99 20.32 -33.71
C LEU A 22 -7.84 18.84 -33.33
N ARG A 23 -8.96 18.17 -33.02
CA ARG A 23 -8.94 16.74 -32.65
C ARG A 23 -8.52 15.85 -33.81
N ALA A 24 -8.90 16.18 -35.04
CA ALA A 24 -8.45 15.45 -36.22
C ALA A 24 -6.94 15.62 -36.43
N PHE A 25 -6.42 16.83 -36.22
CA PHE A 25 -4.99 17.12 -36.29
C PHE A 25 -4.19 16.38 -35.21
N ASP A 26 -4.68 16.35 -33.97
CA ASP A 26 -4.05 15.58 -32.88
C ASP A 26 -4.00 14.09 -33.20
N ARG A 27 -5.11 13.51 -33.69
CA ARG A 27 -5.15 12.10 -34.14
C ARG A 27 -4.20 11.83 -35.30
N LEU A 28 -4.07 12.77 -36.24
CA LEU A 28 -3.13 12.65 -37.36
C LEU A 28 -1.69 12.66 -36.87
N LYS A 29 -1.33 13.59 -35.97
CA LYS A 29 0.00 13.62 -35.33
C LYS A 29 0.32 12.30 -34.64
N GLU A 30 -0.62 11.76 -33.87
CA GLU A 30 -0.48 10.47 -33.18
C GLU A 30 -0.20 9.33 -34.16
N ARG A 31 -0.95 9.26 -35.28
CA ARG A 31 -0.74 8.25 -36.34
C ARG A 31 0.62 8.38 -37.03
N LEU A 32 1.15 9.60 -37.14
CA LEU A 32 2.45 9.89 -37.74
C LEU A 32 3.61 9.73 -36.74
N GLY A 33 3.35 9.25 -35.52
CA GLY A 33 4.37 9.12 -34.48
C GLY A 33 4.87 10.45 -33.91
N LEU A 34 4.18 11.56 -34.22
CA LEU A 34 4.41 12.87 -33.62
C LEU A 34 3.63 12.98 -32.31
N ARG A 35 4.09 13.83 -31.38
CA ARG A 35 3.35 14.10 -30.13
C ARG A 35 2.02 14.81 -30.45
N GLY A 36 0.93 14.05 -30.46
CA GLY A 36 -0.45 14.53 -30.49
C GLY A 36 -0.93 14.98 -29.10
N ARG A 37 -2.18 14.68 -28.76
CA ARG A 37 -2.77 15.00 -27.45
C ARG A 37 -1.99 14.31 -26.33
N LYS A 38 -1.51 15.09 -25.35
CA LYS A 38 -0.78 14.54 -24.18
C LYS A 38 -1.71 13.94 -23.13
N ALA A 39 -2.90 14.52 -22.94
CA ALA A 39 -3.82 14.12 -21.89
C ALA A 39 -4.59 12.85 -22.30
N PRO A 40 -4.55 11.77 -21.49
CA PRO A 40 -5.30 10.54 -21.75
C PRO A 40 -6.78 10.68 -21.32
N TYR A 41 -7.41 11.79 -21.68
CA TYR A 41 -8.78 12.15 -21.32
C TYR A 41 -9.61 12.39 -22.58
N ASP A 42 -10.73 11.71 -22.68
CA ASP A 42 -11.76 11.92 -23.69
C ASP A 42 -12.88 12.79 -23.10
N ASP A 43 -12.83 14.06 -23.45
CA ASP A 43 -13.79 15.08 -23.09
C ASP A 43 -15.13 14.98 -23.84
N LEU A 44 -15.23 14.15 -24.89
CA LEU A 44 -16.52 13.88 -25.54
C LEU A 44 -17.36 12.89 -24.73
N SER A 45 -16.72 11.87 -24.15
CA SER A 45 -17.37 10.89 -23.28
C SER A 45 -17.27 11.24 -21.79
N TYR A 46 -16.49 12.27 -21.43
CA TYR A 46 -16.19 12.63 -20.04
C TYR A 46 -15.49 11.50 -19.28
N GLU A 47 -14.55 10.81 -19.94
CA GLU A 47 -13.87 9.63 -19.40
C GLU A 47 -12.37 9.64 -19.73
N PHE A 48 -11.56 8.96 -18.92
CA PHE A 48 -10.17 8.69 -19.29
C PHE A 48 -10.09 7.54 -20.31
N LEU A 49 -9.01 7.51 -21.10
CA LEU A 49 -8.73 6.43 -22.05
C LEU A 49 -8.79 5.07 -21.33
N GLY A 50 -9.63 4.16 -21.82
CA GLY A 50 -9.96 2.89 -21.17
C GLY A 50 -11.40 2.81 -20.65
N GLY A 51 -12.16 3.90 -20.73
CA GLY A 51 -13.59 3.97 -20.41
C GLY A 51 -13.88 4.26 -18.93
N GLU A 52 -15.16 4.28 -18.55
CA GLU A 52 -15.58 4.51 -17.15
C GLU A 52 -15.04 3.45 -16.18
N GLN A 53 -15.18 2.17 -16.54
CA GLN A 53 -14.86 1.01 -15.69
C GLN A 53 -15.46 1.08 -14.28
N GLU A 54 -16.79 1.13 -14.22
CA GLU A 54 -17.53 1.35 -12.98
C GLU A 54 -17.28 0.28 -11.91
N ARG A 55 -17.03 -0.97 -12.31
CA ARG A 55 -16.74 -2.07 -11.37
C ARG A 55 -15.43 -1.83 -10.62
N LEU A 56 -14.39 -1.38 -11.32
CA LEU A 56 -13.11 -1.04 -10.73
C LEU A 56 -13.25 0.17 -9.79
N ARG A 57 -13.96 1.22 -10.24
CA ARG A 57 -14.30 2.39 -9.40
C ARG A 57 -15.02 1.97 -8.11
N LYS A 58 -16.12 1.23 -8.23
CA LYS A 58 -16.95 0.79 -7.09
C LYS A 58 -16.19 -0.05 -6.08
N ARG A 59 -15.30 -0.93 -6.55
CA ARG A 59 -14.56 -1.87 -5.70
C ARG A 59 -13.44 -1.23 -4.90
N HIS A 60 -12.77 -0.23 -5.49
CA HIS A 60 -11.60 0.39 -4.91
C HIS A 60 -11.87 1.82 -4.47
N TYR A 61 -12.24 2.70 -5.41
CA TYR A 61 -12.52 4.11 -5.10
C TYR A 61 -13.71 4.29 -4.14
N ASP A 62 -14.92 3.86 -4.53
CA ASP A 62 -16.13 4.08 -3.72
C ASP A 62 -16.06 3.33 -2.37
N LYS A 63 -15.28 2.23 -2.32
CA LYS A 63 -15.06 1.46 -1.10
C LYS A 63 -14.06 2.16 -0.18
N SER A 64 -12.92 2.61 -0.70
CA SER A 64 -11.93 3.39 0.06
C SER A 64 -12.57 4.67 0.62
N LEU A 65 -13.40 5.38 -0.15
CA LEU A 65 -14.13 6.56 0.36
C LEU A 65 -15.07 6.23 1.53
N ARG A 66 -15.78 5.09 1.48
CA ARG A 66 -16.67 4.67 2.56
C ARG A 66 -15.94 4.23 3.83
N LEU A 67 -14.72 3.72 3.66
CA LEU A 67 -13.87 3.25 4.75
C LEU A 67 -12.81 4.28 5.14
N LEU A 68 -12.90 5.49 4.58
CA LEU A 68 -11.94 6.55 4.83
C LEU A 68 -11.98 6.91 6.31
N TRP A 69 -10.83 6.74 6.96
CA TRP A 69 -10.66 7.06 8.36
C TRP A 69 -9.72 8.25 8.51
N LYS A 70 -9.98 9.05 9.55
CA LYS A 70 -9.16 10.21 9.88
C LYS A 70 -8.18 9.87 11.00
N ALA A 71 -6.93 10.24 10.83
CA ALA A 71 -5.90 10.04 11.84
C ALA A 71 -6.26 10.69 13.19
N GLU A 72 -6.83 11.90 13.17
CA GLU A 72 -7.26 12.62 14.37
C GLU A 72 -8.19 11.82 15.29
N THR A 73 -9.05 10.99 14.69
CA THR A 73 -10.06 10.20 15.41
C THR A 73 -9.49 8.90 15.98
N HIS A 74 -8.55 8.28 15.26
CA HIS A 74 -8.07 6.93 15.57
C HIS A 74 -6.67 6.91 16.19
N ALA A 75 -5.93 8.01 16.10
CA ALA A 75 -4.63 8.23 16.72
C ALA A 75 -4.73 9.48 17.61
N SER A 76 -5.50 9.41 18.69
CA SER A 76 -5.70 10.53 19.63
C SER A 76 -4.39 11.05 20.25
N TRP A 77 -3.36 10.20 20.26
CA TRP A 77 -1.99 10.47 20.70
C TRP A 77 -1.14 11.24 19.69
N SER A 78 -1.61 11.37 18.45
CA SER A 78 -0.89 11.98 17.34
C SER A 78 -1.06 13.50 17.28
N SER A 79 -0.25 14.15 16.45
CA SER A 79 -0.28 15.59 16.22
C SER A 79 -1.28 16.03 15.14
N PHE A 80 -1.98 15.08 14.49
CA PHE A 80 -3.01 15.34 13.50
C PHE A 80 -4.24 16.00 14.13
N ARG A 81 -4.19 17.33 14.28
CA ARG A 81 -5.33 18.18 14.59
C ARG A 81 -5.28 19.37 13.64
N ASP A 82 -6.43 19.75 13.08
CA ASP A 82 -6.51 20.99 12.33
C ASP A 82 -6.17 22.15 13.27
N ALA A 83 -5.10 22.85 12.90
CA ALA A 83 -4.49 23.89 13.69
C ALA A 83 -4.94 25.29 13.24
N SER A 84 -6.07 25.40 12.55
CA SER A 84 -6.65 26.68 12.16
C SER A 84 -6.96 27.55 13.40
N ALA A 85 -6.74 28.85 13.30
CA ALA A 85 -6.95 29.79 14.41
C ALA A 85 -8.41 29.77 14.92
N LEU A 86 -9.36 29.49 14.04
CA LEU A 86 -10.78 29.38 14.37
C LEU A 86 -11.07 28.15 15.24
N GLU A 87 -10.47 27.01 14.92
CA GLU A 87 -10.66 25.77 15.67
C GLU A 87 -9.89 25.74 16.98
N ARG A 88 -8.73 26.41 17.04
CA ARG A 88 -8.07 26.73 18.33
C ARG A 88 -8.99 27.58 19.20
N THR A 89 -9.61 28.61 18.63
CA THR A 89 -10.55 29.47 19.38
C THR A 89 -11.80 28.71 19.82
N LEU A 90 -12.33 27.80 18.99
CA LEU A 90 -13.47 26.94 19.32
C LEU A 90 -13.10 25.87 20.35
N SER A 91 -11.92 25.26 20.24
CA SER A 91 -11.38 24.32 21.23
C SER A 91 -11.14 25.01 22.57
N GLU A 92 -10.56 26.20 22.58
CA GLU A 92 -10.35 27.02 23.78
C GLU A 92 -11.69 27.47 24.41
N SER A 93 -12.72 27.72 23.60
CA SER A 93 -14.09 28.00 24.08
C SER A 93 -14.76 26.74 24.64
N ALA A 94 -14.59 25.59 23.98
CA ALA A 94 -15.09 24.30 24.45
C ALA A 94 -14.38 23.87 25.75
N GLU A 95 -13.07 24.09 25.84
CA GLU A 95 -12.25 23.88 27.03
C GLU A 95 -12.74 24.72 28.21
N ARG A 96 -13.11 25.98 27.95
CA ARG A 96 -13.73 26.85 28.95
C ARG A 96 -15.04 26.29 29.52
N GLY A 97 -15.76 25.46 28.75
CA GLY A 97 -17.00 24.80 29.17
C GLY A 97 -16.84 23.44 29.85
N LEU A 98 -15.64 22.83 29.82
CA LEU A 98 -15.38 21.53 30.48
C LEU A 98 -15.19 21.70 31.99
N SER A 99 -15.80 20.80 32.77
CA SER A 99 -15.57 20.68 34.21
C SER A 99 -14.11 20.32 34.52
N ALA A 100 -13.66 20.55 35.75
CA ALA A 100 -12.28 20.24 36.16
C ALA A 100 -11.93 18.75 35.99
N GLN A 101 -12.91 17.84 36.15
CA GLN A 101 -12.74 16.41 35.87
C GLN A 101 -12.63 16.12 34.37
N GLU A 102 -13.44 16.74 33.52
CA GLU A 102 -13.40 16.54 32.06
C GLU A 102 -12.13 17.12 31.41
N ARG A 103 -11.58 18.20 31.98
CA ARG A 103 -10.27 18.74 31.56
C ARG A 103 -9.13 17.78 31.88
N VAL A 104 -9.12 17.21 33.09
CA VAL A 104 -8.14 16.20 33.49
C VAL A 104 -8.28 14.94 32.65
N GLU A 105 -9.50 14.50 32.32
CA GLU A 105 -9.73 13.34 31.44
C GLU A 105 -9.22 13.61 30.01
N ARG A 106 -9.45 14.80 29.45
CA ARG A 106 -8.98 15.16 28.10
C ARG A 106 -7.45 15.37 28.02
N GLU A 107 -6.83 15.96 29.04
CA GLU A 107 -5.37 16.10 29.16
C GLU A 107 -4.68 14.75 29.43
N ARG A 108 -5.36 13.84 30.12
CA ARG A 108 -4.93 12.45 30.30
C ARG A 108 -4.87 11.72 28.94
N ILE A 109 -5.84 11.94 28.05
CA ILE A 109 -6.04 11.22 26.77
C ILE A 109 -5.03 11.58 25.65
N GLY A 110 -4.29 12.69 25.75
CA GLY A 110 -3.40 13.17 24.68
C GLY A 110 -1.92 12.86 24.93
N GLY A 111 -1.33 11.95 24.16
CA GLY A 111 0.13 11.67 24.11
C GLY A 111 0.72 11.03 25.38
N ALA A 112 0.45 11.56 26.57
CA ALA A 112 0.98 11.10 27.86
C ALA A 112 0.40 9.75 28.29
N GLU A 113 -0.92 9.53 28.22
CA GLU A 113 -1.52 8.21 28.49
C GLU A 113 -1.07 7.16 27.47
N PHE A 114 -0.89 7.56 26.21
CA PHE A 114 -0.37 6.66 25.19
C PHE A 114 1.07 6.27 25.48
N LYS A 115 1.94 7.23 25.84
CA LYS A 115 3.29 6.91 26.32
C LYS A 115 3.25 5.99 27.54
N ALA A 116 2.40 6.28 28.52
CA ALA A 116 2.21 5.41 29.69
C ALA A 116 1.69 4.02 29.32
N LEU A 117 0.90 3.90 28.25
CA LEU A 117 0.49 2.62 27.66
C LEU A 117 1.68 1.88 27.07
N LEU A 118 2.53 2.55 26.30
CA LEU A 118 3.72 1.93 25.75
C LEU A 118 4.71 1.53 26.85
N GLU A 119 4.92 2.36 27.88
CA GLU A 119 5.78 2.04 29.03
C GLU A 119 5.30 0.82 29.83
N ARG A 120 3.98 0.70 30.07
CA ARG A 120 3.45 -0.44 30.84
C ARG A 120 3.36 -1.72 30.02
N SER A 121 3.25 -1.62 28.70
CA SER A 121 2.98 -2.77 27.82
C SER A 121 4.25 -3.41 27.26
N TYR A 122 5.34 -2.65 27.18
CA TYR A 122 6.55 -3.10 26.51
C TYR A 122 7.82 -2.81 27.30
N THR A 123 8.68 -3.82 27.39
CA THR A 123 10.07 -3.65 27.83
C THR A 123 10.86 -2.79 26.84
N PRO A 124 11.99 -2.19 27.25
CA PRO A 124 12.85 -1.43 26.33
C PRO A 124 13.28 -2.23 25.09
N ARG A 125 13.50 -3.55 25.26
CA ARG A 125 13.87 -4.44 24.16
C ARG A 125 12.71 -4.64 23.18
N GLU A 126 11.50 -4.83 23.66
CA GLU A 126 10.31 -4.96 22.81
C GLU A 126 9.99 -3.66 22.07
N LYS A 127 10.15 -2.50 22.72
CA LYS A 127 10.00 -1.20 22.07
C LYS A 127 10.99 -1.02 20.91
N GLN A 128 12.26 -1.35 21.13
CA GLN A 128 13.25 -1.27 20.05
C GLN A 128 12.93 -2.25 18.91
N ALA A 129 12.51 -3.47 19.22
CA ALA A 129 12.10 -4.46 18.22
C ALA A 129 10.89 -3.96 17.41
N LEU A 130 9.89 -3.38 18.06
CA LEU A 130 8.76 -2.74 17.40
C LEU A 130 9.22 -1.59 16.50
N VAL A 131 10.07 -0.70 16.99
CA VAL A 131 10.60 0.41 16.16
C VAL A 131 11.37 -0.12 14.96
N ASN A 132 12.17 -1.17 15.10
CA ASN A 132 12.89 -1.77 13.98
C ASN A 132 11.94 -2.29 12.90
N VAL A 133 10.93 -3.08 13.30
CA VAL A 133 9.96 -3.68 12.37
C VAL A 133 9.05 -2.61 11.77
N LEU A 134 8.54 -1.66 12.56
CA LEU A 134 7.67 -0.59 12.07
C LEU A 134 8.42 0.35 11.14
N SER A 135 9.72 0.59 11.36
CA SER A 135 10.54 1.43 10.47
C SER A 135 10.75 0.80 9.10
N MET A 136 10.97 -0.52 9.06
CA MET A 136 11.01 -1.29 7.80
C MET A 136 9.71 -1.07 7.00
N ILE A 137 8.55 -1.20 7.65
CA ILE A 137 7.26 -0.99 7.00
C ILE A 137 7.08 0.48 6.60
N GLY A 138 7.46 1.43 7.46
CA GLY A 138 7.36 2.86 7.18
C GLY A 138 8.19 3.31 5.98
N HIS A 139 9.34 2.68 5.73
CA HIS A 139 10.06 2.88 4.48
C HIS A 139 9.29 2.27 3.28
N GLY A 140 8.67 1.12 3.46
CA GLY A 140 7.73 0.52 2.50
C GLY A 140 6.61 1.49 2.11
N GLU A 141 5.92 2.09 3.09
CA GLU A 141 4.84 3.07 2.88
C GLU A 141 5.30 4.27 2.05
N ALA A 142 6.49 4.81 2.33
CA ALA A 142 7.06 5.91 1.54
C ALA A 142 7.27 5.53 0.07
N TYR A 143 7.77 4.32 -0.19
CA TYR A 143 7.95 3.83 -1.55
C TYR A 143 6.62 3.44 -2.21
N ALA A 144 5.64 2.92 -1.47
CA ALA A 144 4.29 2.64 -1.94
C ALA A 144 3.63 3.92 -2.44
N TRP A 145 3.77 5.02 -1.68
CA TRP A 145 3.30 6.33 -2.10
C TRP A 145 3.94 6.78 -3.42
N LEU A 146 5.27 6.70 -3.53
CA LEU A 146 6.00 7.07 -4.75
C LEU A 146 5.60 6.21 -5.96
N VAL A 147 5.52 4.89 -5.79
CA VAL A 147 5.14 3.97 -6.86
C VAL A 147 3.72 4.22 -7.31
N SER A 148 2.78 4.37 -6.38
CA SER A 148 1.37 4.62 -6.69
C SER A 148 1.18 5.92 -7.46
N ALA A 149 1.93 6.97 -7.09
CA ALA A 149 1.92 8.25 -7.78
C ALA A 149 2.46 8.15 -9.22
N GLU A 150 3.50 7.35 -9.46
CA GLU A 150 4.02 7.10 -10.81
C GLU A 150 3.04 6.25 -11.63
N LEU A 151 2.43 5.24 -11.00
CA LEU A 151 1.54 4.27 -11.63
C LEU A 151 0.23 4.90 -12.14
N LEU A 152 -0.20 6.03 -11.56
CA LEU A 152 -1.33 6.83 -12.06
C LEU A 152 -1.21 7.20 -13.54
N ASN A 153 0.02 7.32 -14.07
CA ASN A 153 0.25 7.63 -15.48
C ASN A 153 0.20 6.40 -16.39
N GLU A 154 0.30 5.20 -15.82
CA GLU A 154 0.34 3.92 -16.54
C GLU A 154 -1.04 3.25 -16.61
N VAL A 155 -1.92 3.54 -15.65
CA VAL A 155 -3.26 2.97 -15.61
C VAL A 155 -4.22 3.64 -16.59
N GLN A 156 -5.06 2.80 -17.19
CA GLN A 156 -6.16 3.20 -18.05
C GLN A 156 -7.46 3.26 -17.24
N SER A 157 -8.49 3.81 -17.86
CA SER A 157 -9.85 4.06 -17.38
C SER A 157 -10.00 5.12 -16.29
N THR A 158 -11.20 5.68 -16.22
CA THR A 158 -11.60 6.57 -15.13
C THR A 158 -11.58 5.82 -13.79
N GLY A 159 -12.15 4.62 -13.74
CA GLY A 159 -12.18 3.79 -12.54
C GLY A 159 -10.80 3.37 -12.04
N GLY A 160 -9.87 3.05 -12.94
CA GLY A 160 -8.50 2.68 -12.58
C GLY A 160 -7.68 3.84 -12.05
N ARG A 161 -7.81 5.02 -12.68
CA ARG A 161 -7.17 6.25 -12.17
C ARG A 161 -7.75 6.64 -10.81
N ALA A 162 -9.07 6.60 -10.65
CA ALA A 162 -9.72 6.89 -9.37
C ALA A 162 -9.26 5.92 -8.27
N ALA A 163 -9.22 4.62 -8.56
CA ALA A 163 -8.73 3.60 -7.63
C ALA A 163 -7.29 3.90 -7.15
N LEU A 164 -6.37 4.18 -8.08
CA LEU A 164 -4.99 4.53 -7.70
C LEU A 164 -4.87 5.89 -7.02
N THR A 165 -5.75 6.86 -7.32
CA THR A 165 -5.75 8.14 -6.60
C THR A 165 -6.07 7.93 -5.13
N MET A 166 -7.00 7.03 -4.80
CA MET A 166 -7.25 6.67 -3.40
C MET A 166 -6.06 5.98 -2.78
N GLN A 167 -5.45 5.02 -3.48
CA GLN A 167 -4.23 4.39 -2.97
C GLN A 167 -3.14 5.42 -2.66
N VAL A 168 -2.84 6.36 -3.58
CA VAL A 168 -1.85 7.43 -3.35
C VAL A 168 -2.15 8.23 -2.08
N PHE A 169 -3.42 8.56 -1.86
CA PHE A 169 -3.84 9.28 -0.66
C PHE A 169 -3.68 8.42 0.61
N GLU A 170 -4.06 7.15 0.54
CA GLU A 170 -3.99 6.18 1.63
C GLU A 170 -2.52 5.92 2.03
N GLU A 171 -1.61 5.69 1.08
CA GLU A 171 -0.17 5.49 1.40
C GLU A 171 0.49 6.74 1.99
N ALA A 172 0.10 7.93 1.52
CA ALA A 172 0.60 9.18 2.09
C ALA A 172 0.17 9.32 3.56
N LYS A 173 -1.11 9.03 3.85
CA LYS A 173 -1.66 9.00 5.21
C LYS A 173 -0.95 7.94 6.05
N HIS A 174 -0.76 6.71 5.54
CA HIS A 174 -0.05 5.64 6.23
C HIS A 174 1.34 6.07 6.65
N PHE A 175 2.12 6.61 5.71
CA PHE A 175 3.49 7.06 5.98
C PHE A 175 3.56 8.11 7.09
N VAL A 176 2.73 9.15 7.04
CA VAL A 176 2.78 10.22 8.04
C VAL A 176 2.30 9.72 9.41
N VAL A 177 1.22 8.94 9.46
CA VAL A 177 0.70 8.37 10.73
C VAL A 177 1.69 7.39 11.35
N LEU A 178 2.28 6.50 10.54
CA LEU A 178 3.25 5.52 11.02
C LEU A 178 4.53 6.19 11.51
N ARG A 179 4.95 7.29 10.87
CA ARG A 179 6.08 8.10 11.34
C ARG A 179 5.85 8.65 12.74
N GLU A 180 4.66 9.19 13.02
CA GLU A 180 4.33 9.68 14.37
C GLU A 180 4.23 8.54 15.39
N LEU A 181 3.68 7.38 14.98
CA LEU A 181 3.62 6.19 15.83
C LEU A 181 5.03 5.74 16.25
N ILE A 182 5.95 5.61 15.29
CA ILE A 182 7.34 5.22 15.54
C ILE A 182 8.02 6.22 16.51
N GLN A 183 7.79 7.52 16.32
CA GLN A 183 8.35 8.55 17.20
C GLN A 183 7.82 8.46 18.63
N ALA A 184 6.58 8.02 18.83
CA ALA A 184 5.97 7.89 20.15
C ALA A 184 6.62 6.79 21.02
N PHE A 185 7.32 5.82 20.42
CA PHE A 185 8.11 4.82 21.15
C PHE A 185 9.41 5.36 21.75
N GLU A 186 9.83 6.58 21.37
CA GLU A 186 11.03 7.26 21.88
C GLU A 186 12.33 6.42 21.77
N CYS A 187 12.38 5.49 20.81
CA CYS A 187 13.55 4.68 20.51
C CYS A 187 14.29 5.20 19.27
N PRO A 188 15.60 4.92 19.14
CA PRO A 188 16.34 5.16 17.91
C PRO A 188 15.68 4.49 16.70
N VAL A 189 15.40 5.28 15.68
CA VAL A 189 14.83 4.82 14.40
C VAL A 189 15.98 4.35 13.49
N PRO A 190 16.03 3.06 13.10
CA PRO A 190 17.08 2.57 12.21
C PRO A 190 16.94 3.17 10.81
N ARG A 191 18.05 3.20 10.08
CA ARG A 191 18.04 3.51 8.65
C ARG A 191 17.63 2.28 7.86
N LEU A 192 17.07 2.52 6.68
CA LEU A 192 16.87 1.52 5.64
C LEU A 192 18.15 0.70 5.41
N SER A 193 18.04 -0.61 5.60
CA SER A 193 19.11 -1.56 5.34
C SER A 193 19.40 -1.71 3.84
N ALA A 194 20.55 -2.29 3.52
CA ALA A 194 20.92 -2.53 2.12
C ALA A 194 19.92 -3.44 1.38
N TRP A 195 19.34 -4.43 2.07
CA TRP A 195 18.40 -5.37 1.45
C TRP A 195 17.01 -4.76 1.24
N GLU A 196 16.53 -4.00 2.21
CA GLU A 196 15.28 -3.24 2.06
C GLU A 196 15.43 -2.18 0.96
N TYR A 197 16.54 -1.44 0.94
CA TYR A 197 16.86 -0.50 -0.14
C TYR A 197 16.83 -1.20 -1.50
N LEU A 198 17.50 -2.34 -1.62
CA LEU A 198 17.53 -3.10 -2.87
C LEU A 198 16.13 -3.55 -3.31
N LEU A 199 15.30 -4.03 -2.39
CA LEU A 199 13.92 -4.43 -2.67
C LEU A 199 13.09 -3.23 -3.16
N LEU A 200 13.03 -2.18 -2.36
CA LEU A 200 12.17 -1.02 -2.60
C LEU A 200 12.59 -0.23 -3.83
N GLU A 201 13.90 -0.02 -4.05
CA GLU A 201 14.39 0.63 -5.26
C GLU A 201 14.12 -0.16 -6.52
N ARG A 202 14.22 -1.49 -6.48
CA ARG A 202 13.89 -2.32 -7.65
C ARG A 202 12.39 -2.32 -7.90
N ALA A 203 11.57 -2.28 -6.85
CA ALA A 203 10.13 -2.10 -6.99
C ALA A 203 9.81 -0.76 -7.67
N PHE A 204 10.42 0.32 -7.20
CA PHE A 204 10.25 1.65 -7.80
C PHE A 204 10.73 1.71 -9.26
N LYS A 205 11.90 1.13 -9.57
CA LYS A 205 12.46 1.08 -10.95
C LYS A 205 11.73 0.11 -11.88
N SER A 206 10.75 -0.65 -11.40
CA SER A 206 9.93 -1.51 -12.25
C SER A 206 9.16 -0.66 -13.27
N LYS A 207 8.91 -1.22 -14.46
CA LYS A 207 8.34 -0.49 -15.60
C LYS A 207 6.90 -0.91 -15.90
N GLY A 208 6.04 0.06 -16.21
CA GLY A 208 4.64 -0.17 -16.53
C GLY A 208 3.95 -1.04 -15.48
N LEU A 209 3.15 -2.00 -15.95
CA LEU A 209 2.38 -2.89 -15.08
C LEU A 209 3.22 -3.86 -14.23
N GLU A 210 4.54 -4.00 -14.44
CA GLU A 210 5.38 -4.78 -13.50
C GLU A 210 5.47 -4.10 -12.12
N LYS A 211 5.18 -2.80 -12.03
CA LYS A 211 5.05 -2.10 -10.74
C LYS A 211 3.93 -2.70 -9.88
N PHE A 212 2.81 -3.14 -10.47
CA PHE A 212 1.76 -3.86 -9.72
C PHE A 212 2.27 -5.15 -9.09
N PHE A 213 3.16 -5.88 -9.76
CA PHE A 213 3.78 -7.05 -9.15
C PHE A 213 4.70 -6.62 -8.00
N ALA A 214 5.58 -5.66 -8.26
CA ALA A 214 6.63 -5.33 -7.31
C ALA A 214 6.10 -4.62 -6.05
N MET A 215 5.12 -3.72 -6.19
CA MET A 215 4.52 -3.00 -5.07
C MET A 215 3.33 -3.78 -4.52
N ASN A 216 2.24 -3.91 -5.28
CA ASN A 216 0.99 -4.43 -4.74
C ASN A 216 0.98 -5.94 -4.42
N VAL A 217 1.67 -6.76 -5.21
CA VAL A 217 1.71 -8.20 -4.94
C VAL A 217 2.77 -8.54 -3.89
N LEU A 218 3.92 -7.89 -3.94
CA LEU A 218 5.08 -8.24 -3.10
C LEU A 218 5.19 -7.37 -1.84
N VAL A 219 5.36 -6.05 -1.98
CA VAL A 219 5.60 -5.15 -0.84
C VAL A 219 4.33 -4.96 0.01
N GLU A 220 3.19 -4.66 -0.60
CA GLU A 220 1.91 -4.54 0.13
C GLU A 220 1.48 -5.90 0.70
N GLY A 221 1.80 -7.01 0.04
CA GLY A 221 1.59 -8.35 0.60
C GLY A 221 2.38 -8.60 1.89
N PHE A 222 3.60 -8.05 1.96
CA PHE A 222 4.44 -8.05 3.15
C PHE A 222 3.84 -7.15 4.24
N ALA A 223 3.49 -5.91 3.90
CA ALA A 223 2.87 -4.94 4.80
C ALA A 223 1.56 -5.46 5.40
N LEU A 224 0.65 -5.98 4.57
CA LEU A 224 -0.61 -6.59 4.97
C LEU A 224 -0.41 -7.67 6.05
N SER A 225 0.60 -8.53 5.86
CA SER A 225 0.89 -9.61 6.81
C SER A 225 1.42 -9.10 8.14
N LEU A 226 2.28 -8.07 8.14
CA LEU A 226 2.78 -7.45 9.37
C LEU A 226 1.71 -6.64 10.10
N PHE A 227 0.92 -5.84 9.39
CA PHE A 227 -0.17 -5.08 10.02
C PHE A 227 -1.20 -5.99 10.69
N GLY A 228 -1.51 -7.13 10.08
CA GLY A 228 -2.38 -8.13 10.70
C GLY A 228 -1.75 -8.75 11.96
N ALA A 229 -0.45 -9.02 11.95
CA ALA A 229 0.25 -9.60 13.10
C ALA A 229 0.42 -8.61 14.26
N LEU A 230 0.75 -7.35 13.96
CA LEU A 230 1.07 -6.32 14.96
C LEU A 230 -0.14 -5.53 15.44
N GLY A 231 -1.23 -5.47 14.67
CA GLY A 231 -2.41 -4.67 15.00
C GLY A 231 -3.19 -5.15 16.24
N GLU A 232 -2.88 -6.34 16.75
CA GLU A 232 -3.43 -6.87 18.01
C GLU A 232 -2.64 -6.43 19.25
N LEU A 233 -1.45 -5.83 19.07
CA LEU A 233 -0.59 -5.41 20.17
C LEU A 233 -1.07 -4.06 20.76
N PRO A 234 -0.99 -3.87 22.09
CA PRO A 234 -1.46 -2.65 22.74
C PRO A 234 -0.82 -1.37 22.19
N GLY A 235 -1.64 -0.40 21.79
CA GLY A 235 -1.18 0.87 21.22
C GLY A 235 -0.82 0.82 19.73
N LEU A 236 -0.98 -0.33 19.06
CA LEU A 236 -0.79 -0.50 17.62
C LEU A 236 -2.12 -0.76 16.88
N GLU A 237 -3.25 -0.49 17.51
CA GLU A 237 -4.59 -0.81 16.97
C GLU A 237 -4.87 -0.08 15.65
N ILE A 238 -4.23 1.08 15.44
CA ILE A 238 -4.30 1.83 14.18
C ILE A 238 -3.86 0.98 12.97
N LEU A 239 -2.95 0.02 13.17
CA LEU A 239 -2.47 -0.86 12.10
C LEU A 239 -3.58 -1.77 11.56
N ARG A 240 -4.68 -1.98 12.29
CA ARG A 240 -5.86 -2.70 11.77
C ARG A 240 -6.53 -1.91 10.65
N LEU A 241 -6.54 -0.58 10.73
CA LEU A 241 -7.07 0.27 9.66
C LEU A 241 -6.14 0.23 8.44
N PHE A 242 -4.83 0.23 8.65
CA PHE A 242 -3.84 0.07 7.58
C PHE A 242 -4.03 -1.29 6.91
N HIS A 243 -4.19 -2.37 7.68
CA HIS A 243 -4.47 -3.70 7.16
C HIS A 243 -5.71 -3.74 6.25
N LEU A 244 -6.77 -3.01 6.59
CA LEU A 244 -7.97 -2.90 5.75
C LEU A 244 -7.68 -2.15 4.44
N ASP A 245 -6.89 -1.09 4.49
CA ASP A 245 -6.48 -0.29 3.32
C ASP A 245 -5.58 -1.14 2.40
N GLU A 246 -4.53 -1.76 2.95
CA GLU A 246 -3.61 -2.68 2.25
C GLU A 246 -4.33 -3.87 1.61
N SER A 247 -5.41 -4.38 2.22
CA SER A 247 -6.19 -5.48 1.63
C SER A 247 -6.82 -5.07 0.28
N ARG A 248 -7.14 -3.78 0.12
CA ARG A 248 -7.68 -3.23 -1.14
C ARG A 248 -6.56 -2.98 -2.12
N HIS A 249 -5.44 -2.40 -1.67
CA HIS A 249 -4.27 -2.15 -2.50
C HIS A 249 -3.74 -3.47 -3.09
N ALA A 250 -3.56 -4.52 -2.28
CA ALA A 250 -3.11 -5.83 -2.73
C ALA A 250 -4.12 -6.51 -3.70
N ALA A 251 -5.41 -6.18 -3.62
CA ALA A 251 -6.45 -6.68 -4.51
C ALA A 251 -6.60 -5.87 -5.81
N LEU A 252 -5.98 -4.69 -5.91
CA LEU A 252 -6.08 -3.79 -7.06
C LEU A 252 -5.55 -4.43 -8.34
N PRO A 253 -4.35 -5.07 -8.38
CA PRO A 253 -3.86 -5.72 -9.59
C PRO A 253 -4.84 -6.76 -10.14
N GLN A 254 -5.46 -7.55 -9.26
CA GLN A 254 -6.43 -8.56 -9.66
C GLN A 254 -7.67 -7.94 -10.31
N SER A 255 -8.12 -6.80 -9.80
CA SER A 255 -9.30 -6.11 -10.32
C SER A 255 -8.98 -5.40 -11.63
N TYR A 256 -7.85 -4.69 -11.69
CA TYR A 256 -7.40 -3.96 -12.87
C TYR A 256 -7.10 -4.91 -14.04
N LEU A 257 -6.35 -5.99 -13.81
CA LEU A 257 -5.93 -6.92 -14.87
C LEU A 257 -7.05 -7.84 -15.36
N ARG A 258 -8.23 -7.84 -14.72
CA ARG A 258 -9.43 -8.44 -15.29
C ARG A 258 -10.00 -7.62 -16.44
N GLU A 259 -9.88 -6.30 -16.36
CA GLU A 259 -10.36 -5.36 -17.38
C GLU A 259 -9.27 -5.06 -18.41
N PHE A 260 -8.01 -5.00 -17.98
CA PHE A 260 -6.84 -4.75 -18.81
C PHE A 260 -5.82 -5.90 -18.69
N PRO A 261 -6.08 -7.07 -19.28
CA PRO A 261 -5.25 -8.24 -19.07
C PRO A 261 -3.82 -8.07 -19.60
N LEU A 262 -2.85 -8.62 -18.87
CA LEU A 262 -1.49 -8.73 -19.35
C LEU A 262 -1.44 -9.50 -20.67
N THR A 263 -0.63 -9.05 -21.63
CA THR A 263 -0.38 -9.76 -22.88
C THR A 263 0.34 -11.09 -22.62
N PRO A 264 0.24 -12.08 -23.53
CA PRO A 264 0.96 -13.35 -23.37
C PRO A 264 2.47 -13.16 -23.16
N TRP A 265 3.07 -12.18 -23.84
CA TRP A 265 4.47 -11.84 -23.67
C TRP A 265 4.77 -11.28 -22.27
N GLN A 266 3.92 -10.39 -21.76
CA GLN A 266 4.06 -9.86 -20.40
C GLN A 266 3.98 -11.00 -19.37
N ARG A 267 3.07 -11.96 -19.54
CA ARG A 267 2.90 -13.10 -18.62
C ARG A 267 4.07 -14.08 -18.65
N TRP A 268 4.45 -14.53 -19.85
CA TRP A 268 5.26 -15.73 -20.03
C TRP A 268 6.72 -15.48 -20.43
N SER A 269 7.11 -14.24 -20.75
CA SER A 269 8.49 -13.93 -21.13
C SER A 269 9.49 -14.43 -20.06
N PRO A 270 10.48 -15.28 -20.42
CA PRO A 270 11.45 -15.80 -19.47
C PRO A 270 12.19 -14.71 -18.70
N ALA A 271 12.57 -13.63 -19.40
CA ALA A 271 13.26 -12.49 -18.79
C ALA A 271 12.39 -11.78 -17.73
N ARG A 272 11.08 -11.63 -17.97
CA ARG A 272 10.16 -11.02 -16.98
C ARG A 272 9.93 -11.94 -15.79
N ARG A 273 9.76 -13.25 -16.03
CA ARG A 273 9.60 -14.24 -14.96
C ARG A 273 10.82 -14.29 -14.04
N LEU A 274 12.02 -14.25 -14.61
CA LEU A 274 13.27 -14.15 -13.85
C LEU A 274 13.41 -12.81 -13.12
N ARG A 275 12.98 -11.70 -13.74
CA ARG A 275 12.98 -10.39 -13.08
C ARG A 275 12.07 -10.39 -11.84
N ARG A 276 10.88 -10.95 -11.95
CA ARG A 276 9.95 -11.10 -10.81
C ARG A 276 10.53 -11.95 -9.70
N LEU A 277 11.17 -13.07 -10.04
CA LEU A 277 11.92 -13.85 -9.05
C LEU A 277 13.00 -12.99 -8.37
N SER A 278 13.78 -12.24 -9.15
CA SER A 278 14.87 -11.40 -8.62
C SER A 278 14.40 -10.26 -7.72
N LEU A 279 13.13 -9.85 -7.83
CA LEU A 279 12.49 -8.89 -6.92
C LEU A 279 12.15 -9.54 -5.58
N LEU A 280 11.82 -10.83 -5.56
CA LEU A 280 11.52 -11.57 -4.33
C LEU A 280 12.79 -11.90 -3.53
N LEU A 281 13.94 -12.13 -4.19
CA LEU A 281 15.15 -12.61 -3.53
C LEU A 281 15.65 -11.74 -2.36
N PRO A 282 15.67 -10.39 -2.44
CA PRO A 282 16.06 -9.55 -1.32
C PRO A 282 15.18 -9.71 -0.07
N ALA A 283 13.94 -10.21 -0.19
CA ALA A 283 13.09 -10.46 0.97
C ALA A 283 13.65 -11.56 1.90
N LEU A 284 14.43 -12.51 1.37
CA LEU A 284 15.01 -13.60 2.17
C LEU A 284 16.01 -13.11 3.23
N PRO A 285 17.05 -12.34 2.88
CA PRO A 285 17.95 -11.79 3.89
C PRO A 285 17.27 -10.76 4.80
N ILE A 286 16.22 -10.07 4.36
CA ILE A 286 15.41 -9.19 5.24
C ILE A 286 14.80 -10.01 6.38
N LEU A 287 14.19 -11.17 6.08
CA LEU A 287 13.59 -12.05 7.09
C LEU A 287 14.61 -12.52 8.15
N VAL A 288 15.85 -12.77 7.74
CA VAL A 288 16.95 -13.11 8.65
C VAL A 288 17.36 -11.90 9.47
N GLN A 289 17.42 -10.72 8.86
CA GLN A 289 17.81 -9.48 9.54
C GLN A 289 16.82 -9.11 10.66
N VAL A 290 15.51 -9.28 10.43
CA VAL A 290 14.48 -8.97 11.42
C VAL A 290 14.15 -10.15 12.34
N GLU A 291 14.88 -11.27 12.25
CA GLU A 291 14.55 -12.48 13.01
C GLU A 291 14.57 -12.26 14.52
N GLN A 292 15.59 -11.57 15.02
CA GLN A 292 15.71 -11.30 16.45
C GLN A 292 14.60 -10.38 16.96
N ASP A 293 14.25 -9.35 16.17
CA ASP A 293 13.19 -8.41 16.52
C ASP A 293 11.83 -9.10 16.50
N LEU A 294 11.53 -9.88 15.47
CA LEU A 294 10.29 -10.67 15.40
C LEU A 294 10.20 -11.70 16.54
N ALA A 295 11.31 -12.37 16.88
CA ALA A 295 11.34 -13.34 17.97
C ALA A 295 11.04 -12.68 19.34
N VAL A 296 11.53 -11.46 19.57
CA VAL A 296 11.18 -10.67 20.76
C VAL A 296 9.67 -10.40 20.84
N LEU A 297 9.02 -10.22 19.69
CA LEU A 297 7.58 -10.00 19.58
C LEU A 297 6.77 -11.31 19.53
N GLY A 298 7.41 -12.46 19.73
CA GLY A 298 6.76 -13.77 19.70
C GLY A 298 6.38 -14.26 18.30
N ILE A 299 6.99 -13.71 17.24
CA ILE A 299 6.75 -14.07 15.84
C ILE A 299 7.96 -14.85 15.30
N ASP A 300 7.74 -16.06 14.79
CA ASP A 300 8.79 -16.80 14.09
C ASP A 300 8.99 -16.25 12.67
N SER A 301 10.18 -15.70 12.39
CA SER A 301 10.48 -15.04 11.11
C SER A 301 10.40 -15.97 9.90
N LEU A 302 10.71 -17.25 10.06
CA LEU A 302 10.72 -18.23 8.97
C LEU A 302 9.32 -18.75 8.68
N GLU A 303 8.49 -18.95 9.70
CA GLU A 303 7.06 -19.25 9.51
C GLU A 303 6.34 -18.04 8.90
N PHE A 304 6.65 -16.84 9.40
CA PHE A 304 6.13 -15.59 8.84
C PHE A 304 6.52 -15.45 7.37
N GLY A 305 7.81 -15.61 7.07
CA GLY A 305 8.36 -15.56 5.72
C GLY A 305 7.81 -16.63 4.79
N GLY A 306 7.60 -17.86 5.28
CA GLY A 306 7.00 -18.95 4.52
C GLY A 306 5.54 -18.70 4.15
N SER A 307 4.74 -18.27 5.13
CA SER A 307 3.34 -17.87 4.91
C SER A 307 3.23 -16.71 3.91
N LEU A 308 4.08 -15.69 4.05
CA LEU A 308 4.14 -14.57 3.12
C LEU A 308 4.51 -15.04 1.71
N ALA A 309 5.59 -15.81 1.56
CA ALA A 309 6.04 -16.29 0.27
C ALA A 309 4.95 -17.13 -0.42
N ARG A 310 4.23 -17.96 0.33
CA ARG A 310 3.06 -18.69 -0.16
C ARG A 310 2.01 -17.73 -0.74
N LYS A 311 1.65 -16.68 0.00
CA LYS A 311 0.67 -15.66 -0.45
C LYS A 311 1.14 -14.95 -1.72
N VAL A 312 2.38 -14.46 -1.74
CA VAL A 312 2.97 -13.77 -2.90
C VAL A 312 2.94 -14.67 -4.14
N ILE A 313 3.36 -15.94 -4.00
CA ILE A 313 3.37 -16.91 -5.11
C ILE A 313 1.95 -17.17 -5.62
N GLN A 314 0.98 -17.39 -4.72
CA GLN A 314 -0.41 -17.65 -5.11
C GLN A 314 -1.07 -16.44 -5.78
N THR A 315 -0.87 -15.24 -5.23
CA THR A 315 -1.42 -14.00 -5.80
C THR A 315 -0.78 -13.69 -7.14
N SER A 316 0.54 -13.84 -7.25
CA SER A 316 1.29 -13.72 -8.52
C SER A 316 0.70 -14.61 -9.61
N GLU A 317 0.43 -15.89 -9.32
CA GLU A 317 -0.18 -16.81 -10.29
C GLU A 317 -1.63 -16.42 -10.64
N ARG A 318 -2.43 -16.04 -9.64
CA ARG A 318 -3.84 -15.62 -9.82
C ARG A 318 -3.97 -14.39 -10.72
N VAL A 319 -3.02 -13.47 -10.60
CA VAL A 319 -3.01 -12.19 -11.34
C VAL A 319 -2.32 -12.34 -12.71
N GLY A 320 -1.57 -13.41 -12.94
CA GLY A 320 -0.88 -13.70 -14.20
C GLY A 320 0.57 -13.20 -14.26
N PHE A 321 1.13 -12.76 -13.13
CA PHE A 321 2.52 -12.34 -13.00
C PHE A 321 3.44 -13.54 -12.74
N HIS A 322 3.40 -14.56 -13.59
CA HIS A 322 4.12 -15.83 -13.36
C HIS A 322 5.62 -15.62 -13.05
N MET A 323 6.16 -16.49 -12.20
CA MET A 323 7.58 -16.54 -11.85
C MET A 323 8.25 -17.81 -12.42
N ALA A 324 9.57 -17.85 -12.38
CA ALA A 324 10.35 -19.05 -12.69
C ALA A 324 11.22 -19.40 -11.46
N PRO A 325 11.34 -20.69 -11.06
CA PRO A 325 10.58 -21.84 -11.56
C PRO A 325 9.09 -21.75 -11.16
N GLY A 326 8.26 -22.69 -11.64
CA GLY A 326 6.83 -22.71 -11.33
C GLY A 326 6.52 -22.81 -9.82
N PRO A 327 5.28 -22.49 -9.41
CA PRO A 327 4.92 -22.22 -8.01
C PRO A 327 5.16 -23.39 -7.05
N ALA A 328 5.01 -24.64 -7.49
CA ALA A 328 5.30 -25.82 -6.66
C ALA A 328 6.80 -25.97 -6.38
N ARG A 329 7.64 -25.83 -7.41
CA ARG A 329 9.10 -25.90 -7.28
C ARG A 329 9.64 -24.73 -6.46
N LEU A 330 9.08 -23.53 -6.64
CA LEU A 330 9.49 -22.35 -5.89
C LEU A 330 9.16 -22.51 -4.39
N ARG A 331 7.97 -23.01 -4.05
CA ARG A 331 7.60 -23.33 -2.65
C ARG A 331 8.53 -24.36 -2.03
N ALA A 332 8.81 -25.46 -2.75
CA ALA A 332 9.72 -26.50 -2.27
C ALA A 332 11.15 -25.96 -2.05
N LEU A 333 11.65 -25.13 -2.97
CA LEU A 333 12.96 -24.51 -2.86
C LEU A 333 13.04 -23.57 -1.65
N LEU A 334 12.04 -22.71 -1.47
CA LEU A 334 11.99 -21.80 -0.32
C LEU A 334 11.91 -22.56 1.02
N ASN A 335 11.06 -23.59 1.10
CA ASN A 335 10.98 -24.41 2.30
C ASN A 335 12.33 -25.12 2.58
N GLY A 336 13.00 -25.61 1.53
CA GLY A 336 14.35 -26.17 1.64
C GLY A 336 15.37 -25.17 2.17
N LEU A 337 15.36 -23.93 1.67
CA LEU A 337 16.22 -22.85 2.13
C LEU A 337 15.96 -22.50 3.60
N PHE A 338 14.70 -22.37 4.03
CA PHE A 338 14.36 -22.10 5.42
C PHE A 338 14.78 -23.22 6.36
N ASN A 339 14.60 -24.48 5.97
CA ASN A 339 15.11 -25.61 6.75
C ASN A 339 16.63 -25.65 6.81
N GLY A 340 17.31 -25.38 5.70
CA GLY A 340 18.76 -25.31 5.65
C GLY A 340 19.31 -24.21 6.56
N TYR A 341 18.70 -23.03 6.51
CA TYR A 341 19.05 -21.93 7.41
C TYR A 341 18.78 -22.29 8.88
N ALA A 342 17.58 -22.78 9.20
CA ALA A 342 17.23 -23.16 10.57
C ALA A 342 18.13 -24.27 11.15
N ALA A 343 18.53 -25.25 10.34
CA ALA A 343 19.47 -26.28 10.75
C ALA A 343 20.86 -25.71 11.12
N LEU A 344 21.26 -24.59 10.53
CA LEU A 344 22.52 -23.91 10.80
C LEU A 344 22.42 -22.92 11.98
N SER A 345 21.29 -22.23 12.12
CA SER A 345 21.13 -21.14 13.08
C SER A 345 20.39 -21.52 14.37
N ARG A 346 19.61 -22.59 14.39
CA ARG A 346 18.74 -22.98 15.52
C ARG A 346 19.15 -24.36 16.05
N PRO A 347 19.75 -24.43 17.26
CA PRO A 347 20.12 -25.70 17.88
C PRO A 347 18.90 -26.63 18.04
N GLY A 348 19.04 -27.89 17.62
CA GLY A 348 17.97 -28.88 17.73
C GLY A 348 16.84 -28.75 16.71
N HIS A 349 17.05 -28.01 15.61
CA HIS A 349 16.04 -27.86 14.55
C HIS A 349 15.63 -29.20 13.94
N GLU A 350 14.33 -29.48 13.96
CA GLU A 350 13.70 -30.57 13.21
C GLU A 350 13.07 -30.05 11.93
N ARG A 351 13.17 -30.85 10.86
CA ARG A 351 12.66 -30.46 9.54
C ARG A 351 11.15 -30.20 9.61
N ARG A 352 10.72 -29.01 9.18
CA ARG A 352 9.31 -28.58 9.18
C ARG A 352 8.90 -27.89 7.89
N ASP A 353 7.61 -27.76 7.63
CA ASP A 353 7.09 -27.02 6.47
C ASP A 353 6.75 -25.58 6.85
N PHE A 354 7.72 -24.68 6.68
CA PHE A 354 7.56 -23.26 6.96
C PHE A 354 6.59 -22.58 6.00
N VAL A 355 6.45 -23.08 4.77
CA VAL A 355 5.62 -22.48 3.73
C VAL A 355 4.14 -22.85 3.93
N ALA A 356 3.87 -23.94 4.66
CA ALA A 356 2.53 -24.33 5.08
C ALA A 356 2.03 -23.60 6.34
N ALA A 357 2.91 -22.92 7.07
CA ALA A 357 2.55 -22.24 8.31
C ALA A 357 1.45 -21.18 8.10
N GLU A 358 0.51 -21.13 9.04
CA GLU A 358 -0.53 -20.09 9.11
C GLU A 358 -0.17 -19.08 10.19
N THR A 359 0.58 -18.06 9.78
CA THR A 359 1.04 -16.98 10.68
C THR A 359 0.14 -15.75 10.67
N SER A 360 -0.77 -15.64 9.71
CA SER A 360 -1.87 -14.69 9.81
C SER A 360 -2.98 -15.32 10.61
N ARG A 361 -3.12 -14.93 11.88
CA ARG A 361 -4.43 -15.01 12.54
C ARG A 361 -5.32 -13.97 11.84
N GLY A 362 -6.15 -14.42 10.91
CA GLY A 362 -7.03 -13.54 10.16
C GLY A 362 -7.91 -14.33 9.21
N VAL A 363 -9.21 -14.26 9.45
CA VAL A 363 -10.35 -14.79 8.70
C VAL A 363 -10.24 -14.59 7.19
#